data_AF-A0A7C7HL51-F1
#
_entry.id   AF-A0A7C7HL51-F1
#
_cell.length_a   1.000
_cell.length_b   1.000
_cell.length_c   1.000
_cell.angle_alpha   90.00
_cell.angle_beta   90.00
_cell.angle_gamma   90.00
#
_symmetry.space_group_name_H-M   'P 1'
#
loop_
_entity.id
_entity.type
_entity.pdbx_description
1 polymer ?
#
loop_
_entity_poly.entity_id
_entity_poly.type
_entity_poly.pdbx_seq_one_letter_code
_entity_poly.pdbx_strand_id
1 'polypeptide(L)'
;MSSFEVPIDQRQLFLDDAGIAEVRNLTRTFHQPQKRGAVVRSSTPQQTIQTVSTPVWDPDEKLFKFWVIGTDDSYRTSPDGLHGRRGPSRLTA
;
A
#
# COMPACT_ATOMS: atom_id res chain seq x y z
N MET A 1 25.72 11.06 -21.35
CA MET A 1 24.36 10.51 -21.25
C MET A 1 24.49 9.00 -21.24
N SER A 2 23.91 8.30 -20.27
CA SER A 2 23.94 6.83 -20.20
C SER A 2 22.84 6.23 -21.09
N SER A 3 23.13 5.12 -21.79
CA SER A 3 22.12 4.30 -22.46
C SER A 3 21.20 3.64 -21.44
N PHE A 4 19.91 3.52 -21.76
CA PHE A 4 18.98 2.70 -21.00
C PHE A 4 19.19 1.23 -21.40
N GLU A 5 19.49 0.37 -20.44
CA GLU A 5 19.75 -1.06 -20.66
C GLU A 5 18.98 -1.91 -19.65
N VAL A 6 18.38 -3.00 -20.16
CA VAL A 6 17.69 -4.00 -19.34
C VAL A 6 18.46 -5.31 -19.49
N PRO A 7 19.15 -5.78 -18.43
CA PRO A 7 19.86 -7.04 -18.51
C PRO A 7 18.92 -8.20 -18.85
N ILE A 8 19.44 -9.16 -19.60
CA ILE A 8 18.73 -10.42 -19.86
C ILE A 8 18.37 -11.07 -18.51
N ASP A 9 17.18 -11.67 -18.44
CA ASP A 9 16.58 -12.29 -17.25
C ASP A 9 16.16 -11.36 -16.10
N GLN A 10 16.24 -10.03 -16.27
CA GLN A 10 15.67 -9.07 -15.32
C GLN A 10 14.24 -8.68 -15.72
N ARG A 11 13.32 -8.70 -14.75
CA ARG A 11 11.94 -8.21 -14.94
C ARG A 11 11.83 -6.77 -14.47
N GLN A 12 11.27 -5.92 -15.30
CA GLN A 12 10.92 -4.55 -14.90
C GLN A 12 9.58 -4.55 -14.18
N LEU A 13 9.57 -3.99 -12.97
CA LEU A 13 8.33 -3.83 -12.20
C LEU A 13 7.45 -2.70 -12.75
N PHE A 14 8.07 -1.69 -13.36
CA PHE A 14 7.42 -0.52 -13.95
C PHE A 14 7.90 -0.31 -15.37
N LEU A 15 6.99 0.12 -16.24
CA LEU A 15 7.31 0.54 -17.60
C LEU A 15 7.68 2.04 -17.55
N ASP A 16 8.95 2.35 -17.80
CA ASP A 16 9.44 3.73 -17.87
C ASP A 16 9.54 4.19 -19.33
N ASP A 17 9.34 5.49 -19.59
CA ASP A 17 9.41 6.07 -20.94
C ASP A 17 10.77 5.84 -21.62
N ALA A 18 11.86 5.77 -20.84
CA ALA A 18 13.20 5.52 -21.36
C ALA A 18 13.35 4.15 -22.05
N GLY A 19 12.51 3.17 -21.71
CA GLY A 19 12.52 1.83 -22.29
C GLY A 19 11.55 1.61 -23.44
N ILE A 20 10.74 2.62 -23.79
CA ILE A 20 9.69 2.48 -24.78
C ILE A 20 10.21 2.96 -26.14
N ALA A 21 10.49 2.01 -27.04
CA ALA A 21 10.92 2.32 -28.40
C ALA A 21 9.84 3.07 -29.20
N GLU A 22 8.56 2.76 -28.97
CA GLU A 22 7.45 3.37 -29.69
C GLU A 22 6.11 3.28 -28.93
N VAL A 23 5.26 4.29 -29.11
CA VAL A 23 3.85 4.30 -28.70
C VAL A 23 2.99 4.68 -29.90
N ARG A 24 2.12 3.77 -30.38
CA ARG A 24 1.15 4.04 -31.45
C ARG A 24 -0.27 3.85 -30.96
N ASN A 25 -1.17 4.76 -31.35
CA ASN A 25 -2.61 4.69 -31.10
C ASN A 25 -3.00 4.46 -29.60
N LEU A 26 -2.18 4.93 -28.67
CA LEU A 26 -2.43 4.81 -27.22
C LEU A 26 -2.59 6.20 -26.59
N THR A 27 -3.69 6.39 -25.87
CA THR A 27 -3.88 7.57 -25.00
C THR A 27 -3.45 7.20 -23.58
N ARG A 28 -2.41 7.86 -23.07
CA ARG A 28 -1.99 7.72 -21.67
C ARG A 28 -2.88 8.57 -20.78
N THR A 29 -3.57 7.93 -19.85
CA THR A 29 -4.42 8.61 -18.86
C THR A 29 -3.83 8.39 -17.48
N PHE A 30 -3.33 9.46 -16.87
CA PHE A 30 -2.97 9.45 -15.45
C PHE A 30 -4.18 9.89 -14.62
N HIS A 31 -4.73 8.99 -13.82
CA HIS A 31 -5.80 9.34 -12.89
C HIS A 31 -5.22 10.13 -11.72
N GLN A 32 -5.69 11.35 -11.51
CA GLN A 32 -5.26 12.16 -10.38
C GLN A 32 -5.78 11.51 -9.08
N PRO A 33 -4.89 11.14 -8.13
CA PRO A 33 -5.32 10.54 -6.89
C PRO A 33 -6.15 11.53 -6.08
N GLN A 34 -7.31 11.09 -5.59
CA GLN A 34 -8.11 11.87 -4.65
C GLN A 34 -7.57 11.68 -3.23
N LYS A 35 -7.09 12.75 -2.60
CA LYS A 35 -6.61 12.70 -1.22
C LYS A 35 -7.79 12.48 -0.27
N ARG A 36 -7.82 11.35 0.44
CA ARG A 36 -8.89 10.96 1.38
C ARG A 36 -8.65 11.37 2.84
N GLY A 37 -7.57 12.13 3.11
CA GLY A 37 -7.15 12.47 4.46
C GLY A 37 -6.67 11.25 5.25
N ALA A 38 -6.66 11.35 6.58
CA ALA A 38 -6.29 10.23 7.45
C ALA A 38 -7.38 9.16 7.43
N VAL A 39 -7.06 7.97 6.90
CA VAL A 39 -7.99 6.82 6.81
C VAL A 39 -7.91 5.90 8.04
N VAL A 40 -6.79 5.94 8.76
CA VAL A 40 -6.60 5.20 10.01
C VAL A 40 -6.95 6.13 11.17
N ARG A 41 -7.94 5.74 11.97
CA ARG A 41 -8.45 6.53 13.10
C ARG A 41 -8.56 5.68 14.36
N SER A 42 -8.32 6.27 15.52
CA SER A 42 -8.64 5.63 16.80
C SER A 42 -10.13 5.79 17.06
N SER A 43 -10.78 4.78 17.64
CA SER A 43 -12.11 4.93 18.21
C SER A 43 -12.09 5.80 19.47
N THR A 44 -10.92 5.97 20.10
CA THR A 44 -10.71 6.78 21.29
C THR A 44 -10.00 8.09 20.88
N PRO A 45 -10.68 9.25 20.87
CA PRO A 45 -10.14 10.50 20.32
C PRO A 45 -8.84 11.00 20.96
N GLN A 46 -8.58 10.64 22.21
CA GLN A 46 -7.38 11.05 22.96
C GLN A 46 -6.14 10.22 22.59
N GLN A 47 -6.33 9.09 21.90
CA GLN A 47 -5.22 8.23 21.49
C GLN A 47 -4.64 8.70 20.16
N THR A 48 -3.33 8.90 20.15
CA THR A 48 -2.60 9.27 18.93
C THR A 48 -2.10 8.01 18.25
N ILE A 49 -2.51 7.81 17.00
CA ILE A 49 -2.00 6.72 16.17
C ILE A 49 -0.60 7.06 15.69
N GLN A 50 0.33 6.12 15.86
CA GLN A 50 1.60 6.11 15.14
C GLN A 50 1.70 4.87 14.27
N THR A 51 2.11 5.09 13.02
CA THR A 51 2.35 4.03 12.04
C THR A 51 3.83 3.69 12.01
N VAL A 52 4.17 2.44 12.31
CA VAL A 52 5.57 1.97 12.34
C VAL A 52 5.94 1.10 11.14
N SER A 53 4.97 0.80 10.28
CA SER A 53 5.11 -0.04 9.08
C SER A 53 4.21 0.47 7.97
N THR A 54 4.26 -0.16 6.80
CA THR A 54 3.23 -0.08 5.76
C THR A 54 2.24 -1.24 5.91
N PRO A 55 1.01 -1.14 5.37
CA PRO A 55 0.13 -2.29 5.28
C PRO A 55 0.77 -3.41 4.44
N VAL A 56 0.63 -4.65 4.90
CA VAL A 56 1.17 -5.86 4.26
C VAL A 56 0.02 -6.69 3.70
N TRP A 57 0.10 -7.10 2.44
CA TRP A 57 -0.87 -8.03 1.85
C TRP A 57 -0.59 -9.47 2.30
N ASP A 58 -1.60 -10.11 2.88
CA ASP A 58 -1.61 -11.55 3.16
C ASP A 58 -2.36 -12.28 2.01
N PRO A 59 -1.67 -13.10 1.19
CA PRO A 59 -2.30 -13.77 0.06
C PRO A 59 -3.23 -14.92 0.47
N ASP A 60 -3.02 -15.55 1.62
CA ASP A 60 -3.80 -16.69 2.09
C ASP A 60 -5.13 -16.21 2.67
N GLU A 61 -5.08 -15.19 3.52
CA GLU A 61 -6.27 -14.57 4.11
C GLU A 61 -6.95 -13.57 3.16
N LYS A 62 -6.25 -13.14 2.10
CA LYS A 62 -6.68 -12.09 1.17
C LYS A 62 -7.02 -10.78 1.87
N LEU A 63 -6.16 -10.39 2.80
CA LEU A 63 -6.33 -9.19 3.63
C LEU A 63 -5.04 -8.37 3.66
N PHE A 64 -5.18 -7.05 3.60
CA PHE A 64 -4.15 -6.14 4.08
C PHE A 64 -4.14 -6.17 5.60
N LYS A 65 -2.96 -6.40 6.19
CA LYS A 65 -2.68 -6.41 7.62
C LYS A 65 -1.86 -5.19 7.99
N PHE A 66 -2.20 -4.54 9.09
CA PHE A 66 -1.55 -3.30 9.49
C PHE A 66 -1.40 -3.18 11.01
N TRP A 67 -0.23 -2.77 11.45
CA TRP A 67 0.11 -2.62 12.86
C TRP A 67 0.39 -1.16 13.20
N VAL A 68 -0.30 -0.68 14.23
CA VAL A 68 -0.19 0.69 14.75
C VAL A 68 0.08 0.65 16.24
N ILE A 69 0.71 1.71 16.76
CA ILE A 69 0.97 1.89 18.18
C ILE A 69 0.26 3.14 18.70
N GLY A 70 0.14 3.26 20.03
CA GLY A 70 -0.52 4.39 20.68
C GLY A 70 -2.05 4.28 20.76
N THR A 71 -2.62 3.13 20.39
CA THR A 71 -4.06 2.83 20.49
C THR A 71 -4.31 1.41 20.99
N ASP A 72 -5.49 1.16 21.57
CA ASP A 72 -5.93 -0.19 21.93
C ASP A 72 -6.22 -1.08 20.71
N ASP A 73 -6.34 -0.47 19.53
CA ASP A 73 -6.60 -1.06 18.22
C ASP A 73 -5.30 -1.21 17.40
N SER A 74 -4.32 -1.90 18.00
CA SER A 74 -2.97 -2.01 17.44
C SER A 74 -2.86 -2.87 16.18
N TYR A 75 -3.82 -3.78 15.95
CA TYR A 75 -3.85 -4.66 14.78
C TYR A 75 -5.13 -4.45 13.97
N ARG A 76 -4.95 -4.23 12.66
CA ARG A 76 -6.03 -3.88 11.75
C ARG A 76 -5.95 -4.72 10.48
N THR A 77 -7.11 -5.12 9.97
CA THR A 77 -7.23 -5.82 8.68
C THR A 77 -8.15 -5.08 7.72
N SER A 78 -7.89 -5.20 6.43
CA SER A 78 -8.70 -4.56 5.40
C SER A 78 -8.71 -5.39 4.11
N PRO A 79 -9.86 -5.68 3.51
CA PRO A 79 -9.92 -6.36 2.22
C PRO A 79 -9.57 -5.44 1.04
N ASP A 80 -9.71 -4.12 1.20
CA ASP A 80 -9.55 -3.13 0.13
C ASP A 80 -8.36 -2.18 0.35
N GLY A 81 -7.65 -2.31 1.47
CA GLY A 81 -6.51 -1.47 1.84
C GLY A 81 -6.90 -0.05 2.26
N LEU A 82 -8.20 0.27 2.33
CA LEU A 82 -8.72 1.60 2.65
C LEU A 82 -9.50 1.61 3.96
N HIS A 83 -10.37 0.61 4.16
CA HIS A 83 -11.23 0.51 5.32
C HIS A 83 -10.69 -0.53 6.29
N GLY A 84 -9.92 -0.07 7.28
CA GLY A 84 -9.38 -0.89 8.35
C GLY A 84 -10.43 -1.27 9.38
N ARG A 85 -10.49 -2.56 9.72
CA ARG A 85 -11.29 -3.12 10.83
C ARG A 85 -10.34 -3.60 11.92
N ARG A 86 -10.81 -3.61 13.18
CA ARG A 86 -10.06 -4.25 14.27
C ARG A 86 -9.81 -5.71 13.88
N GLY A 87 -8.54 -6.11 13.82
CA GLY A 87 -8.17 -7.50 13.66
C GLY A 87 -8.40 -8.28 14.96
N PRO A 88 -8.47 -9.61 14.91
CA PRO A 88 -8.57 -10.42 16.12
C PRO A 88 -7.45 -10.07 17.11
N SER A 89 -7.79 -9.92 18.38
CA SER A 89 -6.79 -9.76 19.44
C SER A 89 -5.99 -11.06 19.53
N ARG A 90 -4.81 -11.10 18.91
CA ARG A 90 -3.85 -12.17 19.15
C ARG A 90 -2.95 -11.74 20.30
N LEU A 91 -3.48 -11.79 21.51
CA LEU A 91 -2.67 -11.97 22.71
C LEU A 91 -2.50 -13.48 22.88
N THR A 92 -1.44 -14.03 22.31
CA THR A 92 -0.90 -15.32 22.76
C THR A 92 0.55 -15.05 23.13
N ALA A 93 0.76 -14.84 24.43
CA ALA A 93 2.00 -15.17 25.10
C ALA A 93 1.90 -16.62 25.58
#